data_AF-A0A134AFE0-F1
#
_entry.id   AF-A0A134AFE0-F1
#
_cell.length_a   1.000
_cell.length_b   1.000
_cell.length_c   1.000
_cell.angle_alpha   90.00
_cell.angle_beta   90.00
_cell.angle_gamma   90.00
#
_symmetry.space_group_name_H-M   'P 1'
#
loop_
_entity.id
_entity.type
_entity.pdbx_description
1 polymer ?
#
loop_
_entity_poly.entity_id
_entity_poly.type
_entity_poly.pdbx_seq_one_letter_code
_entity_poly.pdbx_strand_id
1 'polypeptide(L)'
;MMKEVVDKLVKWLQDSVKEAGCKGIVYGLSGGVDSAVVAGLSKLAFGDESLAIMMPINSCEEDEKDAKLVIEKFNLNAIKVDLSKTYSELEKSVENGDNSMAYANIKPRLRMTTLYYYAQLKKYLVAGTGNKSEFTVGYFTKYGDSGSDLMPLVDFTKKEIYELAKYLGVPDKIIQKPPSAGLFENQTDEDEMGFSYDDLEKFINNEKIDSNIEEKIKRMVKISEHKRNFAKSFRR
;
A
#
# COMPACT_ATOMS: atom_id res chain seq x y z
N MET A 1 10.65 14.18 -18.34
CA MET A 1 9.56 13.17 -18.27
C MET A 1 9.49 12.48 -16.91
N MET A 2 10.18 11.38 -16.59
CA MET A 2 10.05 10.73 -15.26
C MET A 2 10.67 11.53 -14.10
N LYS A 3 11.84 12.13 -14.32
CA LYS A 3 12.49 13.00 -13.34
C LYS A 3 11.56 14.12 -12.83
N GLU A 4 10.84 14.78 -13.73
CA GLU A 4 9.91 15.84 -13.36
C GLU A 4 8.73 15.35 -12.52
N VAL A 5 8.24 14.14 -12.80
CA VAL A 5 7.18 13.52 -11.99
C VAL A 5 7.68 13.25 -10.58
N VAL A 6 8.87 12.65 -10.45
CA VAL A 6 9.49 12.38 -9.14
C VAL A 6 9.80 13.68 -8.40
N ASP A 7 10.36 14.69 -9.04
CA ASP A 7 10.64 15.99 -8.43
C ASP A 7 9.35 16.65 -7.91
N LYS A 8 8.24 16.57 -8.67
CA LYS A 8 6.91 17.05 -8.25
C LYS A 8 6.35 16.26 -7.07
N LEU A 9 6.45 14.94 -7.09
CA LEU A 9 5.98 14.08 -5.99
C LEU A 9 6.76 14.36 -4.70
N VAL A 10 8.08 14.45 -4.79
CA VAL A 10 8.95 14.78 -3.66
C VAL A 10 8.58 16.14 -3.09
N LYS A 11 8.40 17.15 -3.95
CA LYS A 11 8.00 18.48 -3.53
C LYS A 11 6.62 18.48 -2.84
N TRP A 12 5.65 17.79 -3.42
CA TRP A 12 4.31 17.65 -2.86
C TRP A 12 4.32 16.97 -1.48
N LEU A 13 5.13 15.92 -1.30
CA LEU A 13 5.31 15.27 0.01
C LEU A 13 5.87 16.25 1.04
N GLN A 14 6.93 16.97 0.70
CA GLN A 14 7.57 17.96 1.58
C GLN A 14 6.61 19.07 2.00
N ASP A 15 5.84 19.60 1.03
CA ASP A 15 4.86 20.66 1.30
C ASP A 15 3.72 20.15 2.18
N SER A 16 3.20 18.95 1.91
CA SER A 16 2.12 18.35 2.71
C SER A 16 2.52 18.14 4.18
N VAL A 17 3.73 17.62 4.42
CA VAL A 17 4.26 17.45 5.78
C VAL A 17 4.46 18.79 6.47
N LYS A 18 4.97 19.80 5.75
CA LYS A 18 5.19 21.15 6.28
C LYS A 18 3.88 21.84 6.64
N GLU A 19 2.86 21.75 5.78
CA GLU A 19 1.52 22.33 6.01
C GLU A 19 0.84 21.73 7.24
N ALA A 20 1.04 20.44 7.49
CA ALA A 20 0.53 19.76 8.69
C ALA A 20 1.31 20.12 9.98
N GLY A 21 2.43 20.86 9.88
CA GLY A 21 3.32 21.12 11.02
C GLY A 21 4.06 19.86 11.52
N CYS A 22 4.15 18.84 10.67
CA CYS A 22 4.84 17.59 10.94
C CYS A 22 6.33 17.69 10.55
N LYS A 23 7.10 16.70 11.00
CA LYS A 23 8.56 16.64 10.79
C LYS A 23 8.99 15.70 9.67
N GLY A 24 8.15 14.74 9.31
CA GLY A 24 8.56 13.66 8.44
C GLY A 24 7.42 12.70 8.12
N ILE A 25 7.79 11.51 7.66
CA ILE A 25 6.83 10.51 7.18
C ILE A 25 7.15 9.11 7.73
N VAL A 26 6.10 8.31 7.94
CA VAL A 26 6.19 6.90 8.30
C VAL A 26 5.35 6.06 7.33
N TYR A 27 5.84 4.88 6.96
CA TYR A 27 5.16 3.98 6.03
C TYR A 27 5.50 2.51 6.32
N GLY A 28 4.63 1.62 5.86
CA GLY A 28 4.87 0.18 5.92
C GLY A 28 5.78 -0.27 4.78
N LEU A 29 6.72 -1.17 5.08
CA LEU A 29 7.59 -1.80 4.08
C LEU A 29 7.32 -3.31 4.03
N SER A 30 6.65 -3.75 2.97
CA SER A 30 6.21 -5.14 2.81
C SER A 30 7.16 -6.01 1.97
N GLY A 31 8.10 -5.40 1.26
CA GLY A 31 8.89 -6.07 0.23
C GLY A 31 8.19 -6.13 -1.14
N GLY A 32 7.00 -5.54 -1.27
CA GLY A 32 6.31 -5.35 -2.56
C GLY A 32 6.71 -4.04 -3.25
N VAL A 33 6.47 -3.98 -4.57
CA VAL A 33 6.89 -2.86 -5.43
C VAL A 33 6.32 -1.51 -5.00
N ASP A 34 5.04 -1.44 -4.60
CA ASP A 34 4.39 -0.17 -4.23
C ASP A 34 5.04 0.44 -2.99
N SER A 35 5.29 -0.38 -1.96
CA SER A 35 6.00 0.05 -0.76
C SER A 35 7.45 0.44 -1.03
N ALA A 36 8.11 -0.20 -1.99
CA ALA A 36 9.48 0.13 -2.38
C ALA A 36 9.57 1.48 -3.12
N VAL A 37 8.57 1.80 -3.96
CA VAL A 37 8.46 3.13 -4.59
C VAL A 37 8.22 4.21 -3.55
N VAL A 38 7.29 3.99 -2.61
CA VAL A 38 7.06 4.93 -1.49
C VAL A 38 8.33 5.10 -0.66
N ALA A 39 9.10 4.04 -0.43
CA ALA A 39 10.36 4.12 0.29
C ALA A 39 11.41 4.98 -0.43
N GLY A 40 11.57 4.79 -1.74
CA GLY A 40 12.48 5.60 -2.56
C GLY A 40 12.09 7.08 -2.56
N LEU A 41 10.79 7.38 -2.78
CA LEU A 41 10.27 8.76 -2.74
C LEU A 41 10.44 9.40 -1.36
N SER A 42 10.17 8.67 -0.28
CA SER A 42 10.28 9.16 1.08
C SER A 42 11.73 9.44 1.48
N LYS A 43 12.68 8.59 1.07
CA LYS A 43 14.11 8.84 1.28
C LYS A 43 14.58 10.10 0.54
N LEU A 44 14.16 10.27 -0.71
CA LEU A 44 14.47 11.48 -1.49
C LEU A 44 13.89 12.75 -0.86
N ALA A 45 12.68 12.66 -0.30
CA ALA A 45 11.99 13.80 0.27
C ALA A 45 12.50 14.21 1.66
N PHE A 46 12.82 13.25 2.53
CA PHE A 46 13.03 13.51 3.96
C PHE A 46 14.33 12.94 4.54
N GLY A 47 15.13 12.20 3.77
CA GLY A 47 16.36 11.60 4.28
C GLY A 47 16.10 10.67 5.48
N ASP A 48 16.59 11.05 6.66
CA ASP A 48 16.44 10.25 7.89
C ASP A 48 15.15 10.58 8.68
N GLU A 49 14.43 11.64 8.29
CA GLU A 49 13.09 11.96 8.78
C GLU A 49 11.99 11.14 8.07
N SER A 50 12.38 10.01 7.49
CA SER A 50 11.53 9.02 6.84
C SER A 50 11.72 7.66 7.52
N LEU A 51 10.67 7.12 8.15
CA LEU A 51 10.72 5.86 8.88
C LEU A 51 9.97 4.73 8.14
N ALA A 52 10.71 3.71 7.72
CA ALA A 52 10.14 2.47 7.22
C ALA A 52 9.86 1.49 8.38
N ILE A 53 8.69 0.85 8.38
CA ILE A 53 8.35 -0.17 9.39
C ILE A 53 7.99 -1.49 8.71
N MET A 54 8.76 -2.52 9.01
CA MET A 54 8.45 -3.91 8.66
C MET A 54 7.51 -4.48 9.72
N MET A 55 6.33 -4.98 9.31
CA MET A 55 5.27 -5.42 10.21
C MET A 55 4.76 -6.83 9.88
N PRO A 56 5.57 -7.88 10.10
CA PRO A 56 5.16 -9.25 9.81
C PRO A 56 4.03 -9.70 10.74
N ILE A 57 3.13 -10.52 10.20
CA ILE A 57 2.08 -11.24 10.93
C ILE A 57 1.96 -12.62 10.31
N ASN A 58 2.62 -13.61 10.91
CA ASN A 58 2.74 -14.97 10.36
C ASN A 58 3.14 -14.93 8.86
N SER A 59 4.06 -14.03 8.52
CA SER A 59 4.48 -13.74 7.14
C SER A 59 5.60 -14.67 6.68
N CYS A 60 5.75 -14.84 5.37
CA CYS A 60 6.85 -15.62 4.80
C CYS A 60 8.20 -14.91 5.05
N GLU A 61 9.25 -15.68 5.32
CA GLU A 61 10.61 -15.15 5.49
C GLU A 61 11.11 -14.40 4.24
N GLU A 62 10.60 -14.75 3.06
CA GLU A 62 11.05 -14.15 1.80
C GLU A 62 10.63 -12.68 1.68
N ASP A 63 9.45 -12.30 2.17
CA ASP A 63 9.00 -10.91 2.20
C ASP A 63 9.91 -10.04 3.09
N GLU A 64 10.40 -10.62 4.20
CA GLU A 64 11.35 -9.95 5.07
C GLU A 64 12.72 -9.77 4.41
N LYS A 65 13.20 -10.76 3.63
CA LYS A 65 14.44 -10.60 2.85
C LYS A 65 14.28 -9.54 1.77
N ASP A 66 13.15 -9.54 1.07
CA ASP A 66 12.83 -8.57 0.03
C ASP A 66 12.77 -7.15 0.58
N ALA A 67 12.12 -6.94 1.73
CA ALA A 67 12.13 -5.65 2.42
C ALA A 67 13.55 -5.22 2.82
N LYS A 68 14.41 -6.13 3.29
CA LYS A 68 15.82 -5.83 3.62
C LYS A 68 16.61 -5.38 2.40
N LEU A 69 16.40 -5.97 1.22
CA LEU A 69 17.02 -5.51 -0.03
C LEU A 69 16.66 -4.05 -0.35
N VAL A 70 15.41 -3.66 -0.11
CA VAL A 70 14.95 -2.27 -0.30
C VAL A 70 15.57 -1.33 0.74
N ILE A 71 15.70 -1.77 2.00
CA ILE A 71 16.37 -1.01 3.07
C ILE A 71 17.82 -0.72 2.70
N GLU A 72 18.56 -1.75 2.28
CA GLU A 72 19.96 -1.62 1.88
C GLU A 72 20.12 -0.74 0.64
N LYS A 73 19.25 -0.93 -0.37
CA LYS A 73 19.30 -0.17 -1.62
C LYS A 73 19.17 1.34 -1.40
N PHE A 74 18.28 1.75 -0.51
CA PHE A 74 17.97 3.17 -0.28
C PHE A 74 18.58 3.74 1.01
N ASN A 75 19.32 2.93 1.78
CA ASN A 75 19.86 3.29 3.09
C ASN A 75 18.76 3.88 4.01
N LEU A 76 17.69 3.11 4.20
CA LEU A 76 16.49 3.54 4.94
C LEU A 76 16.70 3.51 6.45
N ASN A 77 16.14 4.50 7.14
CA ASN A 77 15.87 4.39 8.58
C ASN A 77 14.67 3.44 8.76
N ALA A 78 14.94 2.23 9.23
CA ALA A 78 13.96 1.15 9.27
C ALA A 78 13.95 0.41 10.59
N ILE A 79 12.75 -0.02 11.02
CA ILE A 79 12.56 -0.87 12.20
C ILE A 79 11.62 -2.04 11.89
N LYS A 80 11.68 -3.08 12.73
CA LYS A 80 10.78 -4.24 12.67
C LYS A 80 9.86 -4.24 13.89
N VAL A 81 8.56 -4.43 13.66
CA VAL A 81 7.54 -4.59 14.70
C VAL A 81 6.76 -5.85 14.39
N ASP A 82 7.08 -6.95 15.07
CA ASP A 82 6.36 -8.21 14.89
C ASP A 82 4.99 -8.14 15.57
N LEU A 83 3.92 -8.30 14.78
CA LEU A 83 2.54 -8.18 15.21
C LEU A 83 1.85 -9.55 15.35
N SER A 84 2.58 -10.65 15.17
CA SER A 84 2.01 -12.02 15.19
C SER A 84 1.33 -12.35 16.51
N LYS A 85 1.94 -11.96 17.64
CA LYS A 85 1.32 -12.13 18.97
C LYS A 85 0.05 -11.30 19.13
N THR A 86 0.10 -10.02 18.73
CA THR A 86 -1.06 -9.12 18.80
C THR A 86 -2.23 -9.63 17.96
N TYR A 87 -1.94 -10.15 16.76
CA TYR A 87 -2.92 -10.80 15.91
C TYR A 87 -3.55 -12.02 16.59
N SER A 88 -2.73 -12.94 17.12
CA SER A 88 -3.22 -14.16 17.78
C SER A 88 -4.09 -13.87 19.00
N GLU A 89 -3.75 -12.85 19.80
CA GLU A 89 -4.58 -12.48 20.95
C GLU A 89 -5.92 -11.85 20.54
N LEU A 90 -5.95 -11.05 19.47
CA LEU A 90 -7.20 -10.52 18.94
C LEU A 90 -8.08 -11.63 18.35
N GLU A 91 -7.47 -12.58 17.63
CA GLU A 91 -8.15 -13.75 17.06
C GLU A 91 -8.86 -14.58 18.14
N LYS A 92 -8.23 -14.78 19.31
CA LYS A 92 -8.85 -15.45 20.46
C LYS A 92 -9.94 -14.64 21.16
N SER A 93 -9.95 -13.32 20.97
CA SER A 93 -10.86 -12.40 21.65
C SER A 93 -12.17 -12.16 20.90
N VAL A 94 -12.29 -12.67 19.67
CA VAL A 94 -13.47 -12.51 18.81
C VAL A 94 -14.16 -13.85 18.56
N GLU A 95 -15.42 -13.81 18.16
CA GLU A 95 -16.17 -15.01 17.78
C GLU A 95 -15.55 -15.68 16.54
N ASN A 96 -15.57 -17.01 16.53
CA ASN A 96 -15.17 -17.79 15.37
C ASN A 96 -16.26 -17.76 14.29
N GLY A 97 -15.88 -17.45 13.05
CA GLY A 97 -16.81 -17.44 11.92
C GLY A 97 -16.19 -17.99 10.63
N ASP A 98 -17.05 -18.37 9.69
CA ASP A 98 -16.64 -19.02 8.43
C ASP A 98 -16.06 -18.05 7.39
N ASN A 99 -16.08 -16.74 7.66
CA ASN A 99 -15.56 -15.72 6.76
C ASN A 99 -14.06 -15.49 6.99
N SER A 100 -13.20 -16.23 6.28
CA SER A 100 -11.75 -16.09 6.33
C SER A 100 -11.25 -14.66 6.08
N MET A 101 -11.97 -13.86 5.27
CA MET A 101 -11.62 -12.46 5.02
C MET A 101 -11.78 -11.57 6.25
N ALA A 102 -12.62 -11.93 7.22
CA ALA A 102 -12.72 -11.17 8.47
C ALA A 102 -11.38 -11.17 9.22
N TYR A 103 -10.76 -12.35 9.32
CA TYR A 103 -9.43 -12.55 9.90
C TYR A 103 -8.32 -11.93 9.05
N ALA A 104 -8.34 -12.14 7.73
CA ALA A 104 -7.34 -11.56 6.83
C ALA A 104 -7.26 -10.02 6.97
N ASN A 105 -8.41 -9.35 7.08
CA ASN A 105 -8.49 -7.89 7.21
C ASN A 105 -8.05 -7.36 8.59
N ILE A 106 -7.86 -8.20 9.61
CA ILE A 106 -7.27 -7.76 10.89
C ILE A 106 -5.82 -7.31 10.67
N LYS A 107 -5.06 -8.05 9.84
CA LYS A 107 -3.63 -7.80 9.60
C LYS A 107 -3.33 -6.36 9.16
N PRO A 108 -3.89 -5.84 8.05
CA PRO A 108 -3.65 -4.47 7.62
C PRO A 108 -4.17 -3.42 8.61
N ARG A 109 -5.19 -3.72 9.42
CA ARG A 109 -5.67 -2.82 10.49
C ARG A 109 -4.68 -2.72 11.66
N LEU A 110 -4.07 -3.83 12.07
CA LEU A 110 -3.01 -3.81 13.08
C LEU A 110 -1.77 -3.05 12.57
N ARG A 111 -1.42 -3.23 11.30
CA ARG A 111 -0.36 -2.47 10.63
C ARG A 111 -0.66 -0.97 10.63
N MET A 112 -1.86 -0.58 10.22
CA MET A 112 -2.33 0.81 10.26
C MET A 112 -2.22 1.41 11.67
N THR A 113 -2.74 0.72 12.69
CA THR A 113 -2.63 1.17 14.09
C THR A 113 -1.18 1.39 14.50
N THR A 114 -0.29 0.49 14.10
CA THR A 114 1.15 0.61 14.38
C THR A 114 1.77 1.82 13.70
N LEU A 115 1.45 2.06 12.43
CA LEU A 115 1.95 3.24 11.69
C LEU A 115 1.51 4.55 12.37
N TYR A 116 0.23 4.68 12.73
CA TYR A 116 -0.25 5.88 13.42
C TYR A 116 0.35 6.07 14.81
N TYR A 117 0.66 5.00 15.54
CA TYR A 117 1.41 5.11 16.79
C TYR A 117 2.78 5.79 16.58
N TYR A 118 3.54 5.33 15.58
CA TYR A 118 4.84 5.94 15.27
C TYR A 118 4.70 7.34 14.66
N ALA A 119 3.68 7.58 13.86
CA ALA A 119 3.36 8.90 13.32
C ALA A 119 3.17 9.91 14.46
N GLN A 120 2.32 9.59 15.43
CA GLN A 120 2.08 10.45 16.58
C GLN A 120 3.34 10.62 17.45
N LEU A 121 4.07 9.53 17.69
CA LEU A 121 5.30 9.55 18.50
C LEU A 121 6.38 10.46 17.91
N LYS A 122 6.52 10.48 16.58
CA LYS A 122 7.57 11.22 15.85
C LYS A 122 7.10 12.57 15.30
N LYS A 123 5.80 12.87 15.41
CA LYS A 123 5.13 13.99 14.69
C LYS A 123 5.28 13.87 13.18
N TYR A 124 5.05 12.67 12.64
CA TYR A 124 5.11 12.35 11.21
C TYR A 124 3.69 12.18 10.65
N LEU A 125 3.56 12.17 9.32
CA LEU A 125 2.36 11.72 8.61
C LEU A 125 2.52 10.27 8.13
N VAL A 126 1.41 9.55 7.96
CA VAL A 126 1.39 8.19 7.41
C VAL A 126 1.26 8.23 5.89
N ALA A 127 2.23 7.64 5.17
CA ALA A 127 2.13 7.41 3.73
C ALA A 127 1.50 6.06 3.41
N GLY A 128 0.41 6.08 2.64
CA GLY A 128 -0.21 4.90 2.04
C GLY A 128 0.45 4.51 0.72
N THR A 129 0.35 3.23 0.37
CA THR A 129 0.95 2.67 -0.86
C THR A 129 -0.09 2.41 -1.96
N GLY A 130 -1.37 2.67 -1.69
CA GLY A 130 -2.45 2.39 -2.64
C GLY A 130 -2.26 3.15 -3.96
N ASN A 131 -2.33 2.42 -5.07
CA ASN A 131 -2.21 2.96 -6.42
C ASN A 131 -3.56 3.05 -7.14
N LYS A 132 -3.62 3.69 -8.32
CA LYS A 132 -4.85 3.92 -9.09
C LYS A 132 -5.59 2.63 -9.43
N SER A 133 -4.85 1.58 -9.76
CA SER A 133 -5.40 0.28 -10.14
C SER A 133 -6.14 -0.32 -8.94
N GLU A 134 -5.47 -0.45 -7.80
CA GLU A 134 -6.06 -0.96 -6.55
C GLU A 134 -7.25 -0.09 -6.10
N PHE A 135 -7.11 1.23 -6.18
CA PHE A 135 -8.14 2.17 -5.77
C PHE A 135 -9.42 2.04 -6.61
N THR A 136 -9.27 1.89 -7.93
CA THR A 136 -10.38 1.79 -8.89
C THR A 136 -11.32 0.65 -8.51
N VAL A 137 -10.78 -0.54 -8.25
CA VAL A 137 -11.57 -1.73 -7.91
C VAL A 137 -11.79 -1.92 -6.40
N GLY A 138 -11.20 -1.05 -5.58
CA GLY A 138 -11.31 -1.11 -4.12
C GLY A 138 -10.57 -2.29 -3.49
N TYR A 139 -9.45 -2.69 -4.11
CA TYR A 139 -8.58 -3.78 -3.67
C TYR A 139 -7.65 -3.31 -2.55
N PHE A 140 -8.25 -3.02 -1.41
CA PHE A 140 -7.58 -2.61 -0.17
C PHE A 140 -8.50 -2.85 1.03
N THR A 141 -7.93 -2.94 2.23
CA THR A 141 -8.71 -3.01 3.46
C THR A 141 -9.12 -1.62 3.90
N LYS A 142 -10.43 -1.37 4.00
CA LYS A 142 -10.96 -0.10 4.53
C LYS A 142 -10.50 0.09 5.98
N TYR A 143 -9.87 1.24 6.26
CA TYR A 143 -9.22 1.56 7.54
C TYR A 143 -8.11 0.57 7.93
N GLY A 144 -7.53 -0.12 6.94
CA GLY A 144 -6.28 -0.87 7.07
C GLY A 144 -5.18 -0.11 6.35
N ASP A 145 -4.61 -0.71 5.32
CA ASP A 145 -3.61 -0.12 4.42
C ASP A 145 -4.09 1.19 3.75
N SER A 146 -5.41 1.34 3.52
CA SER A 146 -5.99 2.62 3.05
C SER A 146 -6.07 3.72 4.11
N GLY A 147 -5.94 3.39 5.39
CA GLY A 147 -5.91 4.37 6.47
C GLY A 147 -4.56 5.09 6.47
N SER A 148 -4.47 6.20 5.75
CA SER A 148 -3.24 6.98 5.60
C SER A 148 -3.56 8.48 5.49
N ASP A 149 -2.57 9.32 5.77
CA ASP A 149 -2.69 10.78 5.65
C ASP A 149 -2.35 11.24 4.22
N LEU A 150 -1.39 10.57 3.58
CA LEU A 150 -0.88 10.90 2.25
C LEU A 150 -0.91 9.67 1.33
N MET A 151 -1.35 9.84 0.09
CA MET A 151 -1.41 8.79 -0.92
C MET A 151 -0.64 9.18 -2.19
N PRO A 152 0.70 9.12 -2.18
CA PRO A 152 1.53 9.58 -3.30
C PRO A 152 1.32 8.81 -4.61
N LEU A 153 0.75 7.61 -4.55
CA LEU A 153 0.62 6.69 -5.69
C LEU A 153 -0.79 6.62 -6.28
N VAL A 154 -1.77 7.31 -5.71
CA VAL A 154 -3.21 7.09 -5.98
C VAL A 154 -3.63 7.37 -7.43
N ASP A 155 -2.87 8.16 -8.18
CA ASP A 155 -3.15 8.46 -9.59
C ASP A 155 -2.26 7.69 -10.59
N PHE A 156 -1.39 6.80 -10.09
CA PHE A 156 -0.51 5.98 -10.92
C PHE A 156 -1.08 4.58 -11.10
N THR A 157 -1.18 4.12 -12.34
CA THR A 157 -1.50 2.73 -12.68
C THR A 157 -0.36 1.79 -12.29
N LYS A 158 -0.61 0.49 -12.21
CA LYS A 158 0.40 -0.50 -11.79
C LYS A 158 1.63 -0.48 -12.71
N LYS A 159 1.42 -0.24 -14.01
CA LYS A 159 2.50 -0.06 -14.98
C LYS A 159 3.34 1.18 -14.69
N GLU A 160 2.72 2.31 -14.40
CA GLU A 160 3.45 3.53 -14.01
C GLU A 160 4.20 3.34 -12.68
N ILE A 161 3.67 2.52 -11.75
CA ILE A 161 4.42 2.11 -10.55
C ILE A 161 5.69 1.36 -10.93
N TYR A 162 5.64 0.42 -11.88
CA TYR A 162 6.84 -0.27 -12.35
C TYR A 162 7.84 0.68 -13.03
N GLU A 163 7.37 1.69 -13.77
CA GLU A 163 8.23 2.71 -14.36
C GLU A 163 8.92 3.58 -13.29
N LEU A 164 8.17 4.00 -12.26
CA LEU A 164 8.71 4.70 -11.10
C LEU A 164 9.74 3.84 -10.36
N ALA A 165 9.44 2.55 -10.14
CA ALA A 165 10.34 1.63 -9.47
C ALA A 165 11.68 1.50 -10.21
N LYS A 166 11.64 1.33 -11.54
CA LYS A 166 12.85 1.30 -12.38
C LYS A 166 13.63 2.60 -12.30
N TYR A 167 12.95 3.75 -12.40
CA TYR A 167 13.61 5.06 -12.34
C TYR A 167 14.27 5.33 -10.98
N LEU A 168 13.61 4.96 -9.88
CA LEU A 168 14.15 5.08 -8.52
C LEU A 168 15.27 4.06 -8.25
N GLY A 169 15.41 3.03 -9.09
CA GLY A 169 16.41 1.99 -8.94
C GLY A 169 16.05 0.94 -7.89
N VAL A 170 14.75 0.69 -7.69
CA VAL A 170 14.25 -0.45 -6.90
C VAL A 170 14.88 -1.75 -7.44
N PRO A 171 15.30 -2.71 -6.58
CA PRO A 171 15.97 -3.92 -7.05
C PRO A 171 15.09 -4.75 -8.00
N ASP A 172 15.67 -5.30 -9.06
CA ASP A 172 14.94 -6.05 -10.10
C ASP A 172 14.14 -7.23 -9.53
N LYS A 173 14.66 -7.88 -8.49
CA LYS A 173 13.96 -8.96 -7.77
C LYS A 173 12.58 -8.50 -7.25
N ILE A 174 12.48 -7.27 -6.76
CA ILE A 174 11.25 -6.68 -6.23
C ILE A 174 10.30 -6.30 -7.37
N ILE A 175 10.85 -5.79 -8.48
CA ILE A 175 10.08 -5.40 -9.67
C ILE A 175 9.45 -6.62 -10.36
N GLN A 176 10.18 -7.74 -10.41
CA GLN A 176 9.74 -8.97 -11.09
C GLN A 176 8.81 -9.84 -10.24
N LYS A 177 8.71 -9.57 -8.93
CA LYS A 177 7.85 -10.32 -8.02
C LYS A 177 6.37 -10.10 -8.38
N PRO A 178 5.55 -11.16 -8.46
CA PRO A 178 4.11 -11.02 -8.63
C PRO A 178 3.49 -10.18 -7.50
N PRO A 179 2.58 -9.23 -7.81
CA PRO A 179 1.85 -8.48 -6.79
C PRO A 179 1.04 -9.38 -5.86
N SER A 180 1.10 -9.09 -4.57
CA SER A 180 0.42 -9.83 -3.51
C SER A 180 0.09 -8.89 -2.34
N ALA A 181 -1.09 -9.09 -1.74
CA ALA A 181 -1.51 -8.41 -0.51
C ALA A 181 -0.89 -9.04 0.75
N GLY A 182 -0.24 -10.21 0.63
CA GLY A 182 0.43 -10.90 1.73
C GLY A 182 -0.53 -11.31 2.86
N LEU A 183 -1.79 -11.62 2.49
CA LEU A 183 -2.83 -12.00 3.45
C LEU A 183 -2.76 -13.48 3.83
N PHE A 184 -2.39 -14.35 2.88
CA PHE A 184 -2.18 -15.79 3.05
C PHE A 184 -1.11 -16.31 2.06
N GLU A 185 -0.64 -17.53 2.26
CA GLU A 185 0.47 -18.13 1.49
C GLU A 185 0.11 -18.32 0.01
N ASN A 186 1.04 -18.01 -0.90
CA ASN A 186 0.89 -18.11 -2.36
C ASN A 186 -0.23 -17.27 -3.00
N GLN A 187 -0.75 -16.27 -2.28
CA GLN A 187 -1.78 -15.35 -2.79
C GLN A 187 -1.21 -14.38 -3.82
N THR A 188 -1.89 -14.22 -4.97
CA THR A 188 -1.64 -13.12 -5.91
C THR A 188 -2.89 -12.25 -6.07
N ASP A 189 -2.68 -10.97 -6.39
CA ASP A 189 -3.80 -10.03 -6.55
C ASP A 189 -4.67 -10.42 -7.76
N GLU A 190 -4.04 -10.84 -8.86
CA GLU A 190 -4.73 -11.20 -10.10
C GLU A 190 -5.59 -12.46 -9.95
N ASP A 191 -5.18 -13.42 -9.12
CA ASP A 191 -5.99 -14.60 -8.80
C ASP A 191 -7.23 -14.22 -7.97
N GLU A 192 -7.08 -13.33 -6.98
CA GLU A 192 -8.21 -12.86 -6.17
C GLU A 192 -9.18 -12.00 -6.97
N MET A 193 -8.66 -11.08 -7.78
CA MET A 193 -9.46 -10.22 -8.65
C MET A 193 -10.06 -11.04 -9.80
N GLY A 194 -9.38 -12.09 -10.26
CA GLY A 194 -9.66 -12.91 -11.43
C GLY A 194 -9.71 -12.12 -12.73
N PHE A 195 -8.77 -11.20 -12.89
CA PHE A 195 -8.37 -10.49 -14.12
C PHE A 195 -6.98 -9.88 -13.88
N SER A 196 -6.26 -9.57 -14.96
CA SER A 196 -4.89 -9.04 -14.86
C SER A 196 -4.85 -7.53 -14.61
N TYR A 197 -3.70 -7.03 -14.15
CA TYR A 197 -3.45 -5.60 -14.10
C TYR A 197 -3.44 -4.95 -15.50
N ASP A 198 -3.13 -5.70 -16.56
CA ASP A 198 -3.21 -5.22 -17.96
C ASP A 198 -4.67 -5.02 -18.40
N ASP A 199 -5.58 -5.94 -18.02
CA ASP A 199 -7.02 -5.76 -18.25
C ASP A 199 -7.55 -4.53 -17.52
N LEU A 200 -7.09 -4.32 -16.28
CA LEU A 200 -7.48 -3.17 -15.48
C LEU A 200 -6.90 -1.85 -16.03
N GLU A 201 -5.68 -1.85 -16.57
CA GLU A 201 -5.10 -0.69 -17.25
C GLU A 201 -5.92 -0.32 -18.49
N LYS A 202 -6.23 -1.30 -19.35
CA LYS A 202 -7.10 -1.11 -20.51
C LYS A 202 -8.47 -0.56 -20.11
N PHE A 203 -9.06 -1.08 -19.04
CA PHE A 203 -10.32 -0.54 -18.50
C PHE A 203 -10.19 0.93 -18.09
N ILE A 204 -9.14 1.29 -17.34
CA ILE A 204 -8.89 2.66 -16.88
C ILE A 204 -8.71 3.63 -18.07
N ASN A 205 -8.09 3.15 -19.16
CA ASN A 205 -7.86 3.93 -20.37
C ASN A 205 -9.06 3.96 -21.34
N ASN A 206 -10.19 3.31 -20.99
CA ASN A 206 -11.35 3.11 -21.87
C ASN A 206 -11.01 2.37 -23.18
N GLU A 207 -10.05 1.46 -23.11
CA GLU A 207 -9.70 0.57 -24.21
C GLU A 207 -10.64 -0.64 -24.25
N LYS A 208 -10.66 -1.33 -25.38
CA LYS A 208 -11.51 -2.51 -25.57
C LYS A 208 -10.94 -3.71 -24.80
N ILE A 209 -11.76 -4.33 -23.95
CA ILE A 209 -11.46 -5.57 -23.20
C ILE A 209 -12.58 -6.61 -23.37
N ASP A 210 -12.38 -7.81 -22.85
CA ASP A 210 -13.43 -8.84 -22.81
C ASP A 210 -14.64 -8.37 -21.99
N SER A 211 -15.85 -8.61 -22.51
CA SER A 211 -17.08 -8.09 -21.89
C SER A 211 -17.32 -8.67 -20.49
N ASN A 212 -16.95 -9.93 -20.23
CA ASN A 212 -17.13 -10.52 -18.91
C ASN A 212 -16.17 -9.90 -17.89
N ILE A 213 -14.94 -9.59 -18.31
CA ILE A 213 -13.96 -8.88 -17.47
C ILE A 213 -14.44 -7.46 -17.19
N GLU A 214 -14.93 -6.74 -18.20
CA GLU A 214 -15.45 -5.38 -18.05
C GLU A 214 -16.61 -5.32 -17.04
N GLU A 215 -17.57 -6.23 -17.15
CA GLU A 215 -18.69 -6.33 -16.21
C GLU A 215 -18.23 -6.61 -14.78
N LYS A 216 -17.23 -7.49 -14.63
CA LYS A 216 -16.64 -7.82 -13.33
C LYS A 216 -15.94 -6.62 -12.70
N ILE A 217 -15.14 -5.88 -13.46
CA ILE A 217 -14.49 -4.65 -13.01
C ILE A 217 -15.54 -3.61 -12.62
N LYS A 218 -16.53 -3.34 -13.47
CA LYS A 218 -17.64 -2.41 -13.17
C LYS A 218 -18.38 -2.78 -11.89
N ARG A 219 -18.62 -4.08 -11.66
CA ARG A 219 -19.21 -4.58 -10.41
C ARG A 219 -18.33 -4.24 -9.22
N MET A 220 -17.03 -4.55 -9.27
CA MET A 220 -16.08 -4.26 -8.20
C MET A 220 -16.00 -2.76 -7.88
N VAL A 221 -15.92 -1.91 -8.91
CA VAL A 221 -15.97 -0.45 -8.78
C VAL A 221 -17.23 -0.05 -8.00
N LYS A 222 -18.42 -0.49 -8.46
CA LYS A 222 -19.71 -0.12 -7.87
C LYS A 222 -19.83 -0.54 -6.40
N ILE A 223 -19.51 -1.79 -6.07
CA ILE A 223 -19.69 -2.31 -4.71
C ILE A 223 -18.66 -1.75 -3.73
N SER A 224 -17.49 -1.32 -4.21
CA SER A 224 -16.41 -0.77 -3.38
C SER A 224 -16.47 0.75 -3.23
N GLU A 225 -17.46 1.43 -3.80
CA GLU A 225 -17.57 2.90 -3.76
C GLU A 225 -17.55 3.47 -2.33
N HIS A 226 -18.13 2.74 -1.38
CA HIS A 226 -18.09 3.13 0.04
C HIS A 226 -16.68 3.13 0.64
N LYS A 227 -15.68 2.52 0.00
CA LYS A 227 -14.28 2.50 0.47
C LYS A 227 -13.51 3.75 0.06
N ARG A 228 -13.89 4.41 -1.05
CA ARG A 228 -13.24 5.62 -1.59
C ARG A 228 -13.85 6.93 -1.07
N ASN A 229 -14.96 6.84 -0.35
CA ASN A 229 -15.66 7.99 0.22
C ASN A 229 -15.58 7.97 1.74
N PHE A 230 -15.63 9.17 2.33
CA PHE A 230 -15.82 9.31 3.77
C PHE A 230 -17.14 8.65 4.21
N ALA A 231 -17.29 8.39 5.51
CA ALA A 231 -18.50 7.77 6.05
C ALA A 231 -19.77 8.54 5.61
N LYS A 232 -20.73 7.80 5.04
CA LYS A 232 -21.99 8.38 4.56
C LYS A 232 -22.68 9.09 5.71
N SER A 233 -22.82 10.40 5.58
CA SER A 233 -23.34 11.26 6.64
C SER A 233 -24.75 11.72 6.26
N PHE A 234 -25.72 11.51 7.15
CA PHE A 234 -27.00 12.21 7.07
C PHE A 234 -26.76 13.68 7.45
N ARG A 235 -27.09 14.61 6.54
CA ARG A 235 -26.97 16.04 6.77
C ARG A 235 -28.38 16.63 6.89
N ARG A 236 -28.57 17.47 7.90
CA ARG A 236 -29.81 18.22 8.15
C ARG A 236 -29.57 19.69 7.80
#